data_AF-A0A1H6FBM4-F1
#
_entry.id   AF-A0A1H6FBM4-F1
#
_cell.length_a   1.000
_cell.length_b   1.000
_cell.length_c   1.000
_cell.angle_alpha   90.00
_cell.angle_beta   90.00
_cell.angle_gamma   90.00
#
_symmetry.space_group_name_H-M   'P 1'
#
loop_
_entity.id
_entity.type
_entity.pdbx_description
1 polymer ?
#
loop_
_entity_poly.entity_id
_entity_poly.type
_entity_poly.pdbx_seq_one_letter_code
_entity_poly.pdbx_strand_id
1 'polypeptide(L)'
;MNKKSATIEEMETLLKEGKVTDARLALASQLDKMLHTGEVKKNIQQKPQPKVIRDSFTIPEDDYQLLMALKDRGMDVRMSLTKGEVLRAGLHALDKMDNEQFLSILRTVEKLKPGRRKSE
;
A
#
# COMPACT_ATOMS: atom_id res chain seq x y z
N MET A 1 -11.00 -40.53 -8.21
CA MET A 1 -12.37 -40.84 -7.71
C MET A 1 -13.14 -39.54 -7.60
N ASN A 2 -14.06 -39.33 -8.54
CA ASN A 2 -14.77 -38.07 -8.76
C ASN A 2 -15.81 -37.84 -7.67
N LYS A 3 -15.48 -36.99 -6.68
CA LYS A 3 -16.43 -36.57 -5.63
C LYS A 3 -17.48 -35.56 -6.10
N LYS A 4 -17.41 -35.08 -7.35
CA LYS A 4 -18.30 -34.03 -7.89
C LYS A 4 -19.71 -34.52 -8.25
N SER A 5 -19.89 -35.81 -8.52
CA SER A 5 -21.18 -36.36 -8.97
C SER A 5 -22.16 -36.65 -7.83
N ALA A 6 -21.69 -36.98 -6.63
CA ALA A 6 -22.57 -37.30 -5.49
C ALA A 6 -23.30 -36.07 -4.92
N THR A 7 -22.68 -34.89 -5.00
CA THR A 7 -23.23 -33.67 -4.39
C THR A 7 -24.42 -33.08 -5.15
N ILE A 8 -24.52 -33.37 -6.45
CA ILE A 8 -25.60 -32.86 -7.30
C ILE A 8 -26.88 -33.67 -7.08
N GLU A 9 -26.78 -34.99 -6.95
CA GLU A 9 -27.92 -35.88 -6.67
C GLU A 9 -28.47 -35.70 -5.25
N GLU A 10 -27.60 -35.45 -4.26
CA GLU A 10 -27.99 -35.10 -2.88
C GLU A 10 -28.71 -33.74 -2.80
N MET A 11 -28.37 -32.78 -3.66
CA MET A 11 -29.03 -31.48 -3.69
C MET A 11 -30.41 -31.52 -4.36
N GLU A 12 -30.58 -32.32 -5.42
CA GLU A 12 -31.87 -32.50 -6.11
C GLU A 12 -32.91 -33.22 -5.24
N THR A 13 -32.46 -34.17 -4.40
CA THR A 13 -33.31 -34.88 -3.44
C THR A 13 -33.77 -33.97 -2.30
N LEU A 14 -32.89 -33.12 -1.76
CA LEU A 14 -33.24 -32.16 -0.69
C LEU A 14 -34.14 -31.01 -1.17
N LEU A 15 -34.02 -30.59 -2.43
CA LEU A 15 -34.92 -29.60 -3.04
C LEU A 15 -36.34 -30.13 -3.24
N LYS A 16 -36.51 -31.45 -3.49
CA LYS A 16 -37.83 -32.10 -3.58
C LYS A 16 -38.53 -32.22 -2.21
N GLU A 17 -37.80 -32.26 -1.11
CA GLU A 17 -38.36 -32.33 0.26
C GLU A 17 -38.65 -30.96 0.90
N GLY A 18 -38.43 -29.84 0.18
CA GLY A 18 -38.73 -28.49 0.69
C GLY A 18 -37.74 -27.96 1.73
N LYS A 19 -36.60 -28.63 1.96
CA LYS A 19 -35.56 -28.22 2.92
C LYS A 19 -34.53 -27.29 2.28
N VAL A 20 -35.01 -26.15 1.77
CA VAL A 20 -34.22 -25.15 1.01
C VAL A 20 -33.10 -24.52 1.86
N THR A 21 -33.24 -24.52 3.19
CA THR A 21 -32.26 -24.00 4.14
C THR A 21 -30.99 -24.85 4.19
N ASP A 22 -31.13 -26.18 4.12
CA ASP A 22 -30.01 -27.11 4.29
C ASP A 22 -29.17 -27.19 3.02
N ALA A 23 -29.80 -27.10 1.85
CA ALA A 23 -29.13 -26.97 0.56
C ALA A 23 -28.33 -25.65 0.46
N ARG A 24 -28.87 -24.55 1.01
CA ARG A 24 -28.19 -23.25 1.04
C ARG A 24 -27.00 -23.25 2.01
N LEU A 25 -27.11 -23.95 3.14
CA LEU A 25 -26.02 -24.12 4.10
C LEU A 25 -24.89 -25.00 3.53
N ALA A 26 -25.26 -26.08 2.83
CA ALA A 26 -24.30 -26.95 2.12
C ALA A 26 -23.52 -26.18 1.05
N LEU A 27 -24.21 -25.38 0.22
CA LEU A 27 -23.57 -24.53 -0.79
C LEU A 27 -22.64 -23.47 -0.19
N ALA A 28 -23.07 -22.83 0.90
CA ALA A 28 -22.26 -21.84 1.62
C ALA A 28 -20.99 -22.46 2.23
N SER A 29 -21.10 -23.67 2.79
CA SER A 29 -19.94 -24.40 3.33
C SER A 29 -18.99 -24.91 2.25
N GLN A 30 -19.49 -25.23 1.05
CA GLN A 30 -18.66 -25.56 -0.11
C GLN A 30 -17.90 -24.32 -0.62
N LEU A 31 -18.57 -23.16 -0.71
CA LEU A 31 -17.93 -21.90 -1.08
C LEU A 31 -16.84 -21.51 -0.07
N ASP A 32 -17.10 -21.68 1.22
CA ASP A 32 -16.13 -21.38 2.27
C ASP A 32 -14.91 -22.32 2.23
N LYS A 33 -15.12 -23.61 1.94
CA LYS A 33 -14.02 -24.56 1.68
C LYS A 33 -13.24 -24.22 0.41
N MET A 34 -13.88 -23.69 -0.64
CA MET A 34 -13.18 -23.25 -1.86
C MET A 34 -12.38 -21.96 -1.65
N LEU A 35 -12.79 -21.11 -0.71
CA LEU A 35 -12.06 -19.90 -0.31
C LEU A 35 -10.89 -20.20 0.65
N HIS A 36 -11.02 -21.22 1.50
CA HIS A 36 -10.03 -21.57 2.53
C HIS A 36 -9.10 -22.74 2.16
N THR A 37 -9.33 -23.43 1.04
CA THR A 37 -8.31 -24.33 0.47
C THR A 37 -7.23 -23.46 -0.18
N GLY A 38 -6.08 -23.37 0.49
CA GLY A 38 -4.96 -22.47 0.20
C GLY A 38 -4.23 -22.67 -1.14
N GLU A 39 -4.88 -23.25 -2.15
CA GLU A 39 -4.32 -23.49 -3.48
C GLU A 39 -4.60 -22.34 -4.47
N VAL A 40 -5.46 -21.38 -4.14
CA VAL A 40 -5.89 -20.32 -5.09
C VAL A 40 -5.02 -19.06 -5.07
N LYS A 41 -4.03 -18.91 -4.17
CA LYS A 41 -3.18 -17.70 -4.14
C LYS A 41 -1.78 -17.87 -4.73
N LYS A 42 -1.58 -18.84 -5.63
CA LYS A 42 -0.30 -19.01 -6.35
C LYS A 42 -0.42 -18.89 -7.86
N ASN A 43 -1.29 -18.02 -8.38
CA ASN A 43 -1.13 -17.49 -9.75
C ASN A 43 -1.98 -16.23 -10.02
N ILE A 44 -1.94 -15.24 -9.13
CA ILE A 44 -2.21 -13.88 -9.59
C ILE A 44 -0.86 -13.40 -10.08
N GLN A 45 -0.72 -13.16 -11.38
CA GLN A 45 0.37 -12.34 -11.92
C GLN A 45 0.24 -10.96 -11.27
N GLN A 46 0.79 -10.84 -10.06
CA GLN A 46 0.89 -9.58 -9.35
C GLN A 46 1.85 -8.76 -10.17
N LYS A 47 1.31 -7.78 -10.90
CA LYS A 47 2.09 -6.73 -11.53
C LYS A 47 3.12 -6.29 -10.48
N PRO A 48 4.43 -6.36 -10.77
CA PRO A 48 5.44 -6.16 -9.74
C PRO A 48 5.22 -4.79 -9.12
N GLN A 49 4.93 -4.78 -7.82
CA GLN A 49 4.76 -3.52 -7.11
C GLN A 49 6.09 -2.75 -7.18
N PRO A 50 6.05 -1.43 -7.39
CA PRO A 50 7.27 -0.63 -7.45
C PRO A 50 8.04 -0.83 -6.14
N LYS A 51 9.33 -1.13 -6.27
CA LYS A 51 10.23 -1.35 -5.13
C LYS A 51 10.26 -0.08 -4.28
N VAL A 52 9.83 -0.19 -3.01
CA VAL A 52 9.88 0.91 -2.04
C VAL A 52 11.23 0.86 -1.32
N ILE A 53 11.99 1.95 -1.37
CA ILE A 53 13.27 2.11 -0.65
C ILE A 53 13.03 3.09 0.50
N ARG A 54 13.38 2.68 1.72
CA ARG A 54 13.36 3.55 2.90
C ARG A 54 14.79 4.05 3.16
N ASP A 55 15.01 5.34 2.92
CA ASP A 55 16.23 6.03 3.31
C ASP A 55 16.00 6.83 4.61
N SER A 56 17.02 6.97 5.45
CA SER A 56 16.92 7.67 6.75
C SER A 56 17.87 8.86 6.77
N PHE A 57 17.31 10.07 6.89
CA PHE A 57 18.07 11.32 6.86
C PHE A 57 18.28 11.93 8.25
N THR A 58 19.39 12.65 8.40
CA THR A 58 19.63 13.60 9.50
C THR A 58 19.51 15.00 8.92
N ILE A 59 18.61 15.82 9.46
CA ILE A 59 18.36 17.20 9.03
C ILE A 59 18.42 18.13 10.25
N PRO A 60 18.70 19.44 10.06
CA PRO A 60 18.73 20.43 11.14
C PRO A 60 17.31 20.66 11.68
N GLU A 61 17.23 21.24 12.88
CA GLU A 61 15.94 21.55 13.51
C GLU A 61 15.12 22.51 12.64
N ASP A 62 15.76 23.54 12.08
CA ASP A 62 15.08 24.55 11.25
C ASP A 62 14.40 23.93 10.02
N ASP A 63 15.09 23.02 9.31
CA ASP A 63 14.51 22.31 8.15
C ASP A 63 13.41 21.34 8.58
N TYR A 64 13.53 20.72 9.76
CA TYR A 64 12.50 19.86 10.30
C TYR A 64 11.22 20.64 10.61
N GLN A 65 11.34 21.84 11.19
CA GLN A 65 10.22 22.74 11.42
C GLN A 65 9.60 23.23 10.11
N LEU A 66 10.42 23.57 9.11
CA LEU A 66 9.94 23.91 7.78
C LEU A 66 9.14 22.76 7.14
N LEU A 67 9.60 21.51 7.28
CA LEU A 67 8.90 20.33 6.81
C LEU A 67 7.53 20.17 7.50
N MET A 68 7.44 20.47 8.80
CA MET A 68 6.16 20.47 9.55
C MET A 68 5.22 21.55 9.06
N ALA A 69 5.71 22.78 8.91
CA ALA A 69 4.92 23.89 8.37
C ALA A 69 4.38 23.59 6.96
N LEU A 70 5.21 22.99 6.08
CA LEU A 70 4.78 22.59 4.73
C LEU A 70 3.75 21.47 4.75
N LYS A 71 3.87 20.52 5.67
CA LYS A 71 2.88 19.45 5.88
C LYS A 71 1.53 20.05 6.30
N ASP A 72 1.56 20.99 7.24
CA ASP A 72 0.36 21.62 7.79
C ASP A 72 -0.29 22.59 6.79
N ARG A 73 0.50 23.24 5.92
CA ARG A 73 -0.01 24.01 4.76
C ARG A 73 -0.85 23.15 3.80
N GLY A 74 -0.62 21.84 3.77
CA GLY A 74 -1.50 20.90 3.05
C GLY A 74 -2.96 21.00 3.50
N MET A 75 -3.19 21.29 4.78
CA MET A 75 -4.54 21.43 5.34
C MET A 75 -5.30 22.60 4.72
N ASP A 76 -4.61 23.71 4.42
CA ASP A 76 -5.21 24.88 3.78
C ASP A 76 -5.74 24.56 2.37
N VAL A 77 -5.04 23.66 1.66
CA VAL A 77 -5.44 23.16 0.34
C VAL A 77 -6.29 21.87 0.42
N ARG A 78 -6.82 21.54 1.61
CA ARG A 78 -7.67 20.36 1.88
C ARG A 78 -7.00 19.02 1.55
N MET A 79 -5.68 18.94 1.68
CA MET A 79 -4.90 17.71 1.50
C MET A 79 -4.22 17.30 2.80
N SER A 80 -4.42 16.06 3.22
CA SER A 80 -3.65 15.47 4.32
C SER A 80 -2.32 14.95 3.77
N LEU A 81 -1.21 15.64 4.06
CA LEU A 81 0.12 15.27 3.59
C LEU A 81 0.92 14.54 4.67
N THR A 82 1.71 13.55 4.25
CA THR A 82 2.74 12.91 5.07
C THR A 82 4.09 13.58 4.87
N LYS A 83 5.02 13.42 5.83
CA LYS A 83 6.41 13.95 5.71
C LYS A 83 7.08 13.45 4.43
N GLY A 84 6.91 12.16 4.11
CA GLY A 84 7.49 11.55 2.92
C GLY A 84 6.90 12.08 1.61
N GLU A 85 5.61 12.47 1.59
CA GLU A 85 5.01 13.08 0.41
C GLU A 85 5.53 14.49 0.16
N VAL A 86 5.68 15.30 1.20
CA VAL A 86 6.28 16.64 1.07
C VAL A 86 7.71 16.54 0.52
N LEU A 87 8.51 15.61 1.05
CA LEU A 87 9.87 15.38 0.56
C LEU A 87 9.89 14.94 -0.92
N ARG A 88 9.04 13.97 -1.30
CA ARG A 88 8.93 13.55 -2.71
C ARG A 88 8.48 14.69 -3.62
N ALA A 89 7.51 15.49 -3.17
CA ALA A 89 7.05 16.67 -3.91
C ALA A 89 8.17 17.70 -4.10
N GLY A 90 8.98 17.94 -3.06
CA GLY A 90 10.17 18.79 -3.14
C GLY A 90 11.19 18.28 -4.15
N LEU A 91 11.49 16.98 -4.17
CA LEU A 91 12.39 16.38 -5.16
C LEU A 91 11.88 16.56 -6.59
N HIS A 92 10.59 16.33 -6.84
CA HIS A 92 9.99 16.56 -8.15
C HIS A 92 9.93 18.03 -8.54
N ALA A 93 9.86 18.95 -7.58
CA ALA A 93 9.94 20.38 -7.85
C ALA A 93 11.36 20.77 -8.27
N LEU A 94 12.38 20.27 -7.56
CA LEU A 94 13.80 20.51 -7.88
C LEU A 94 14.18 19.97 -9.27
N ASP A 95 13.69 18.78 -9.64
CA ASP A 95 13.94 18.16 -10.95
C ASP A 95 13.38 18.97 -12.14
N LYS A 96 12.34 19.79 -11.88
CA LYS A 96 11.71 20.63 -12.92
C LYS A 96 12.34 22.02 -13.06
N MET A 97 13.24 22.40 -12.16
CA MET A 97 13.90 23.70 -12.20
C MET A 97 14.99 23.73 -13.29
N ASP A 98 15.29 24.91 -13.81
CA ASP A 98 16.49 25.08 -14.64
C ASP A 98 17.78 25.04 -13.80
N ASN A 99 18.92 24.91 -14.48
CA ASN A 99 20.21 24.76 -13.81
C ASN A 99 20.60 25.98 -12.96
N GLU A 100 20.22 27.19 -13.36
CA GLU A 100 20.57 28.41 -12.64
C GLU A 100 19.77 28.52 -11.34
N GLN A 101 18.47 28.28 -11.43
CA GLN A 101 17.56 28.19 -10.28
C GLN A 101 18.02 27.11 -9.31
N PHE A 102 18.31 25.91 -9.83
CA PHE A 102 18.77 24.80 -9.01
C PHE A 102 20.07 25.12 -8.26
N LEU A 103 21.06 25.72 -8.95
CA LEU A 103 22.31 26.17 -8.31
C LEU A 103 22.08 27.25 -7.26
N SER A 104 21.15 28.18 -7.50
CA SER A 104 20.83 29.23 -6.53
C SER A 104 20.27 28.65 -5.22
N ILE A 105 19.34 27.69 -5.33
CA ILE A 105 18.74 27.00 -4.18
C ILE A 105 19.79 26.16 -3.44
N LEU A 106 20.66 25.44 -4.16
CA LEU A 106 21.71 24.64 -3.52
C LEU A 106 22.69 25.47 -2.68
N ARG A 107 22.88 26.75 -3.01
CA ARG A 107 23.75 27.66 -2.25
C ARG A 107 23.13 28.12 -0.94
N THR A 108 21.81 28.05 -0.79
CA THR A 108 21.13 28.45 0.46
C THR A 108 21.07 27.32 1.48
N VAL A 109 21.24 26.07 1.06
CA VAL A 109 21.19 24.90 1.95
C VAL A 109 22.52 24.73 2.67
N GLU A 110 22.49 24.58 4.00
CA GLU A 110 23.68 24.31 4.80
C GLU A 110 24.25 22.93 4.46
N LYS A 111 25.57 22.85 4.21
CA LYS A 111 26.26 21.58 4.04
C LYS A 111 26.46 20.90 5.40
N LEU A 112 25.55 20.00 5.74
CA LEU A 112 25.72 19.15 6.91
C LEU A 112 26.80 18.10 6.65
N LYS A 113 27.71 17.93 7.60
CA LYS A 113 28.58 16.75 7.65
C LYS A 113 27.75 15.61 8.23
N PRO A 114 27.36 14.58 7.44
CA PRO A 114 26.61 13.47 8.01
C PRO A 114 27.50 12.74 9.03
N GLY A 115 27.15 12.87 10.31
CA GLY A 115 27.69 12.00 11.34
C GLY A 115 27.15 10.58 11.13
N ARG A 116 28.04 9.58 11.10
CA ARG A 116 27.66 8.18 11.21
C ARG A 116 26.88 8.02 12.52
N ARG A 117 25.57 7.76 12.45
CA ARG A 117 24.80 7.39 13.64
C ARG A 117 25.45 6.14 14.24
N LYS A 118 25.82 6.17 15.52
CA LYS A 118 26.17 4.94 16.23
C LYS A 118 24.90 4.08 16.24
N SER A 119 24.98 2.91 15.64
CA SER A 119 23.98 1.86 15.82
C SER A 119 23.99 1.49 17.31
N GLU A 120 22.88 1.71 18.00
CA GLU A 120 22.51 0.85 19.13
C GLU A 120 22.06 -0.51 18.60
#